data_AF-A0A7W4EF80-F1
#
_entry.id   AF-A0A7W4EF80-F1
#
_cell.length_a   1.000
_cell.length_b   1.000
_cell.length_c   1.000
_cell.angle_alpha   90.00
_cell.angle_beta   90.00
_cell.angle_gamma   90.00
#
_symmetry.space_group_name_H-M   'P 1'
#
loop_
_entity.id
_entity.type
_entity.pdbx_description
1 polymer ?
#
loop_
_entity_poly.entity_id
_entity_poly.type
_entity_poly.pdbx_seq_one_letter_code
_entity_poly.pdbx_strand_id
1 'polypeptide(L)'
;MKSKQHSRRRIAVNMFGTLGYLSVFLQWTWTAIILLYPLFQSEAVQKIFLPERQAPRPVVSHSGCYSDAAPFIAIVSIAITAAIIVMSIITLIGLPKKIGKTGAKITHSAANVIAANTRPPKQQPAKKWKLNLSYKLIICIKLILTVLPVILLLFAPTIPKLPHQVMTIVGNFCLVVSTVYWLIQYALAKILRVPHKEIW
;
A
#
# COMPACT_ATOMS: atom_id res chain seq x y z
N MET A 1 -17.38 -29.08 11.44
CA MET A 1 -16.85 -28.82 10.07
C MET A 1 -17.29 -27.48 9.45
N LYS A 2 -18.55 -27.04 9.62
CA LYS A 2 -19.07 -25.76 9.05
C LYS A 2 -18.29 -24.50 9.46
N SER A 3 -17.79 -24.39 10.70
CA SER A 3 -17.05 -23.19 11.16
C SER A 3 -15.67 -23.04 10.50
N LYS A 4 -14.92 -24.14 10.31
CA LYS A 4 -13.62 -24.12 9.62
C LYS A 4 -13.76 -23.75 8.15
N GLN A 5 -14.81 -24.22 7.47
CA GLN A 5 -15.06 -23.88 6.06
C GLN A 5 -15.48 -22.41 5.89
N HIS A 6 -16.31 -21.88 6.79
CA HIS A 6 -16.66 -20.45 6.82
C HIS A 6 -15.42 -19.56 7.06
N SER A 7 -14.54 -19.98 7.98
CA SER A 7 -13.27 -19.29 8.26
C SER A 7 -12.33 -19.27 7.04
N ARG A 8 -12.13 -20.41 6.36
CA ARG A 8 -11.28 -20.48 5.15
C ARG A 8 -11.80 -19.60 4.01
N ARG A 9 -13.12 -19.59 3.79
CA ARG A 9 -13.77 -18.74 2.76
C ARG A 9 -13.54 -17.26 3.04
N ARG A 10 -13.67 -16.84 4.30
CA ARG A 10 -13.40 -15.46 4.72
C ARG A 10 -11.93 -15.07 4.55
N ILE A 11 -11.00 -15.97 4.88
CA ILE A 11 -9.57 -15.75 4.68
C ILE A 11 -9.25 -15.51 3.21
N ALA A 12 -9.80 -16.32 2.30
CA ALA A 12 -9.57 -16.17 0.86
C ALA A 12 -10.09 -14.81 0.34
N VAL A 13 -11.32 -14.42 0.70
CA VAL A 13 -11.92 -13.14 0.29
C VAL A 13 -11.10 -11.95 0.83
N ASN A 14 -10.67 -12.01 2.10
CA ASN A 14 -9.89 -10.94 2.72
C ASN A 14 -8.43 -10.89 2.22
N MET A 15 -7.90 -11.99 1.69
CA MET A 15 -6.59 -12.00 1.04
C MET A 15 -6.60 -11.14 -0.22
N PHE A 16 -7.62 -11.30 -1.08
CA PHE A 16 -7.76 -10.45 -2.28
C PHE A 16 -8.03 -8.99 -1.94
N GLY A 17 -8.84 -8.73 -0.91
CA GLY A 17 -9.02 -7.35 -0.42
C GLY A 17 -7.72 -6.73 0.11
N THR A 18 -6.92 -7.53 0.83
CA THR A 18 -5.58 -7.12 1.30
C THR A 18 -4.65 -6.80 0.13
N LEU A 19 -4.64 -7.64 -0.91
CA LEU A 19 -3.85 -7.40 -2.12
C LEU A 19 -4.33 -6.16 -2.88
N GLY A 20 -5.63 -5.91 -2.94
CA GLY A 20 -6.21 -4.68 -3.48
C GLY A 20 -5.74 -3.44 -2.73
N TYR A 21 -5.80 -3.44 -1.40
CA TYR A 21 -5.30 -2.33 -0.58
C TYR A 21 -3.79 -2.12 -0.72
N LEU A 22 -3.00 -3.19 -0.79
CA LEU A 22 -1.56 -3.12 -0.99
C LEU A 22 -1.24 -2.51 -2.36
N SER A 23 -1.93 -2.94 -3.41
CA SER A 23 -1.78 -2.41 -4.77
C SER A 23 -2.11 -0.93 -4.83
N VAL A 24 -3.22 -0.50 -4.21
CA VAL A 24 -3.58 0.93 -4.12
C VAL A 24 -2.51 1.72 -3.34
N PHE A 25 -2.00 1.18 -2.23
CA PHE A 25 -0.91 1.82 -1.48
C PHE A 25 0.36 2.00 -2.33
N LEU A 26 0.75 0.99 -3.09
CA LEU A 26 1.89 1.06 -4.01
C LEU A 26 1.65 2.09 -5.12
N GLN A 27 0.42 2.15 -5.64
CA GLN A 27 0.02 3.13 -6.66
C GLN A 27 0.09 4.57 -6.14
N TRP A 28 -0.36 4.81 -4.90
CA TRP A 28 -0.22 6.11 -4.23
C TRP A 28 1.25 6.45 -3.97
N THR A 29 2.06 5.47 -3.56
CA THR A 29 3.50 5.66 -3.34
C THR A 29 4.21 6.06 -4.62
N TRP A 30 3.94 5.35 -5.72
CA TRP A 30 4.47 5.67 -7.05
C TRP A 30 4.11 7.10 -7.48
N THR A 31 2.84 7.46 -7.34
CA THR A 31 2.33 8.79 -7.70
C THR A 31 2.96 9.88 -6.83
N ALA A 32 3.06 9.65 -5.52
CA ALA A 32 3.68 10.59 -4.59
C ALA A 32 5.16 10.83 -4.92
N ILE A 33 5.94 9.78 -5.20
CA ILE A 33 7.36 9.92 -5.56
C ILE A 33 7.52 10.81 -6.81
N ILE A 34 6.68 10.62 -7.83
CA ILE A 34 6.73 11.40 -9.07
C ILE A 34 6.34 12.86 -8.81
N LEU A 35 5.26 13.10 -8.08
CA LEU A 35 4.78 14.47 -7.79
C LEU A 35 5.74 15.23 -6.86
N LEU A 36 6.38 14.54 -5.93
CA LEU A 36 7.33 15.14 -4.99
C LEU A 36 8.74 15.30 -5.60
N TYR A 37 8.99 14.76 -6.81
CA TYR A 37 10.29 14.88 -7.48
C TYR A 37 10.87 16.31 -7.50
N PRO A 38 10.09 17.37 -7.80
CA PRO A 38 10.60 18.75 -7.79
C PRO A 38 11.07 19.21 -6.41
N LEU A 39 10.45 18.71 -5.32
CA LEU A 39 10.86 19.05 -3.96
C LEU A 39 12.22 18.45 -3.62
N PHE A 40 12.53 17.26 -4.12
CA PHE A 40 13.86 16.64 -3.96
C PHE A 40 14.96 17.33 -4.77
N GLN A 41 14.59 18.14 -5.77
CA GLN A 41 15.53 18.98 -6.53
C GLN A 41 15.78 20.34 -5.86
N SER A 42 15.04 20.69 -4.81
CA SER A 42 15.26 21.96 -4.11
C SER A 42 16.59 21.94 -3.35
N GLU A 43 17.36 23.03 -3.46
CA GLU A 43 18.67 23.15 -2.81
C GLU A 43 18.61 22.95 -1.30
N ALA A 44 17.50 23.35 -0.67
CA ALA A 44 17.27 23.19 0.76
C ALA A 44 17.19 21.71 1.17
N VAL A 45 16.51 20.88 0.37
CA VAL A 45 16.38 19.44 0.65
C VAL A 45 17.69 18.72 0.31
N GLN A 46 18.37 19.10 -0.77
CA GLN A 46 19.67 18.50 -1.11
C GLN A 46 20.73 18.77 -0.04
N LYS A 47 20.76 19.95 0.57
CA LYS A 47 21.68 20.27 1.68
C LYS A 47 21.41 19.45 2.95
N ILE A 48 20.19 18.95 3.15
CA ILE A 48 19.82 18.13 4.32
C ILE A 48 20.09 16.64 4.07
N PHE A 49 19.85 16.15 2.85
CA PHE A 49 19.92 14.72 2.53
C PHE A 49 21.23 14.27 1.89
N LEU A 50 21.95 15.17 1.20
CA LEU A 50 23.28 14.87 0.69
C LEU A 50 24.31 15.56 1.58
N PRO A 51 25.09 14.82 2.38
CA PRO A 51 26.27 15.40 3.00
C PRO A 51 27.17 15.96 1.89
N GLU A 52 27.70 17.16 2.12
CA GLU A 52 28.67 17.84 1.26
C GLU A 52 29.61 16.79 0.67
N ARG A 53 29.65 16.68 -0.67
CA ARG A 53 30.43 15.67 -1.37
C ARG A 53 31.90 15.92 -1.02
N GLN A 54 32.40 15.26 0.02
CA GLN A 54 33.79 15.38 0.41
C GLN A 54 34.61 15.03 -0.82
N ALA A 55 35.49 15.94 -1.25
CA ALA A 55 36.44 15.71 -2.33
C ALA A 55 37.07 14.32 -2.11
N PRO A 56 37.31 13.54 -3.19
CA PRO A 56 37.84 12.19 -3.06
C PRO A 56 39.05 12.23 -2.12
N ARG A 57 38.89 11.76 -0.88
CA ARG A 57 40.04 11.59 -0.01
C ARG A 57 40.92 10.57 -0.72
N PRO A 58 42.23 10.80 -0.84
CA PRO A 58 43.12 9.81 -1.42
C PRO A 58 42.82 8.48 -0.72
N VAL A 59 42.54 7.45 -1.52
CA VAL A 59 42.35 6.09 -1.01
C VAL A 59 43.68 5.68 -0.41
N VAL A 60 43.85 5.95 0.88
CA VAL A 60 44.94 5.38 1.66
C VAL A 60 44.60 3.91 1.72
N SER A 61 45.20 3.16 0.79
CA SER A 61 45.18 1.71 0.78
C SER A 61 45.80 1.27 2.10
N HIS A 62 44.97 0.95 3.09
CA HIS A 62 45.43 0.29 4.30
C HIS A 62 45.77 -1.15 3.91
N SER A 63 46.95 -1.32 3.30
CA SER A 63 47.55 -2.63 3.12
C SER A 63 47.91 -3.16 4.50
N GLY A 64 47.13 -4.13 4.99
CA GLY A 64 47.52 -4.97 6.11
C GLY A 64 47.28 -4.35 7.48
N CYS A 65 46.03 -4.39 7.96
CA CYS A 65 45.80 -4.59 9.38
C CYS A 65 44.54 -5.45 9.55
N TYR A 66 44.72 -6.77 9.39
CA TYR A 66 43.80 -7.71 10.04
C TYR A 66 44.04 -7.57 11.54
N SER A 67 43.35 -6.62 12.17
CA SER A 67 43.22 -6.59 13.62
C SER A 67 42.59 -7.92 14.07
N ASP A 68 43.03 -8.51 15.18
CA ASP A 68 42.46 -9.76 15.72
C ASP A 68 40.93 -9.70 15.99
N ALA A 69 40.34 -8.50 15.97
CA ALA A 69 38.91 -8.26 16.02
C ALA A 69 38.18 -8.35 14.65
N ALA A 70 38.89 -8.45 13.53
CA ALA A 70 38.33 -8.57 12.17
C ALA A 70 37.36 -9.75 12.00
N PRO A 71 37.66 -10.99 12.46
CA PRO A 71 36.70 -12.08 12.38
C PRO A 71 35.45 -11.82 13.25
N PHE A 72 35.61 -11.18 14.41
CA PHE A 72 34.49 -10.83 15.29
C PHE A 72 33.56 -9.79 14.66
N ILE A 73 34.13 -8.72 14.09
CA ILE A 73 33.37 -7.67 13.38
C ILE A 73 32.65 -8.25 12.16
N ALA A 74 33.30 -9.14 11.40
CA ALA A 74 32.69 -9.83 10.27
C ALA A 74 31.47 -10.66 10.71
N ILE A 75 31.61 -11.48 11.77
CA ILE A 75 30.51 -12.29 12.31
C ILE A 75 29.35 -11.41 12.79
N VAL A 76 29.63 -10.33 13.53
CA VAL A 76 28.60 -9.38 13.99
C VAL A 76 27.90 -8.70 12.82
N SER A 77 28.65 -8.29 11.79
CA SER A 77 28.06 -7.66 10.59
C SER A 77 27.14 -8.60 9.81
N ILE A 78 27.53 -9.87 9.68
CA ILE A 78 26.71 -10.91 9.05
C ILE A 78 25.45 -11.16 9.89
N ALA A 79 25.58 -11.24 11.20
CA ALA A 79 24.45 -11.45 12.11
C ALA A 79 23.44 -10.29 12.04
N ILE A 80 23.92 -9.04 12.05
CA ILE A 80 23.07 -7.85 11.89
C ILE A 80 22.40 -7.85 10.52
N THR A 81 23.14 -8.14 9.45
CA THR A 81 22.57 -8.18 8.09
C THR A 81 21.49 -9.26 7.98
N ALA A 82 21.75 -10.45 8.51
CA ALA A 82 20.76 -11.53 8.57
C ALA A 82 19.52 -11.14 9.38
N ALA A 83 19.70 -10.49 10.53
CA ALA A 83 18.60 -10.00 11.35
C ALA A 83 17.76 -8.96 10.60
N ILE A 84 18.38 -8.01 9.88
CA ILE A 84 17.69 -7.02 9.06
C ILE A 84 16.91 -7.71 7.93
N ILE A 85 17.48 -8.71 7.26
CA ILE A 85 16.80 -9.47 6.20
C ILE A 85 15.58 -10.21 6.77
N VAL A 86 15.75 -10.91 7.90
CA VAL A 86 14.65 -11.65 8.55
C VAL A 86 13.53 -10.71 8.99
N MET A 87 13.88 -9.58 9.64
CA MET A 87 12.92 -8.56 10.03
C MET A 87 12.23 -7.93 8.81
N SER A 88 12.97 -7.73 7.72
CA SER A 88 12.42 -7.24 6.45
C SER A 88 11.40 -8.21 5.87
N ILE A 89 11.68 -9.52 5.89
CA ILE A 89 10.74 -10.56 5.40
C ILE A 89 9.49 -10.61 6.29
N ILE A 90 9.66 -10.62 7.62
CA ILE A 90 8.54 -10.66 8.57
C ILE A 90 7.65 -9.42 8.40
N THR A 91 8.26 -8.24 8.26
CA THR A 91 7.53 -7.01 8.01
C THR A 91 6.87 -7.06 6.63
N LEU A 92 7.53 -7.55 5.57
CA LEU A 92 6.92 -7.72 4.24
C LEU A 92 5.68 -8.60 4.26
N ILE A 93 5.65 -9.65 5.08
CA ILE A 93 4.51 -10.57 5.19
C ILE A 93 3.42 -10.00 6.11
N GLY A 94 3.79 -9.28 7.16
CA GLY A 94 2.86 -8.67 8.12
C GLY A 94 2.23 -7.37 7.61
N LEU A 95 2.93 -6.64 6.76
CA LEU A 95 2.55 -5.32 6.27
C LEU A 95 1.28 -5.36 5.41
N PRO A 96 1.10 -6.30 4.45
CA PRO A 96 -0.16 -6.44 3.71
C PRO A 96 -1.33 -6.60 4.65
N LYS A 97 -1.23 -7.49 5.66
CA LYS A 97 -2.31 -7.71 6.63
C LYS A 97 -2.63 -6.47 7.44
N LYS A 98 -1.63 -5.70 7.85
CA LYS A 98 -1.84 -4.43 8.59
C LYS A 98 -2.46 -3.37 7.70
N ILE A 99 -1.96 -3.19 6.47
CA ILE A 99 -2.49 -2.24 5.48
C ILE A 99 -3.95 -2.59 5.15
N GLY A 100 -4.27 -3.85 4.87
CA GLY A 100 -5.62 -4.30 4.58
C GLY A 100 -6.60 -4.06 5.73
N LYS A 101 -6.20 -4.39 6.98
CA LYS A 101 -7.01 -4.11 8.18
C LYS A 101 -7.27 -2.63 8.39
N THR A 102 -6.21 -1.82 8.32
CA THR A 102 -6.29 -0.38 8.57
C THR A 102 -7.07 0.31 7.45
N GLY A 103 -6.81 -0.03 6.20
CA GLY A 103 -7.55 0.45 5.03
C GLY A 103 -9.04 0.14 5.16
N ALA A 104 -9.39 -1.11 5.46
CA ALA A 104 -10.79 -1.48 5.71
C ALA A 104 -11.40 -0.68 6.87
N LYS A 105 -10.70 -0.54 8.02
CA LYS A 105 -11.21 0.23 9.16
C LYS A 105 -11.52 1.67 8.76
N ILE A 106 -10.64 2.33 8.00
CA ILE A 106 -10.83 3.71 7.55
C ILE A 106 -12.01 3.79 6.58
N THR A 107 -12.07 2.91 5.56
CA THR A 107 -13.14 2.92 4.56
C THR A 107 -14.52 2.63 5.20
N HIS A 108 -14.61 1.63 6.07
CA HIS A 108 -15.84 1.30 6.79
C HIS A 108 -16.26 2.41 7.76
N SER A 109 -15.30 3.06 8.44
CA SER A 109 -15.58 4.21 9.32
C SER A 109 -16.17 5.38 8.54
N ALA A 110 -15.51 5.77 7.43
CA ALA A 110 -15.99 6.84 6.57
C ALA A 110 -17.40 6.55 6.02
N ALA A 111 -17.63 5.33 5.53
CA ALA A 111 -18.94 4.93 5.04
C ALA A 111 -20.03 4.96 6.12
N ASN A 112 -19.70 4.55 7.35
CA ASN A 112 -20.65 4.58 8.47
C ASN A 112 -21.00 5.99 8.93
N VAL A 113 -20.04 6.93 8.95
CA VAL A 113 -20.30 8.35 9.26
C VAL A 113 -21.25 8.95 8.22
N ILE A 114 -20.97 8.73 6.93
CA ILE A 114 -21.82 9.22 5.85
C ILE A 114 -23.23 8.62 5.96
N ALA A 115 -23.33 7.29 6.13
CA ALA A 115 -24.61 6.60 6.25
C ALA A 115 -25.41 6.98 7.53
N ALA A 116 -24.72 7.40 8.61
CA ALA A 116 -25.37 7.89 9.82
C ALA A 116 -26.05 9.25 9.61
N ASN A 117 -25.42 10.13 8.83
CA ASN A 117 -25.92 11.46 8.51
C ASN A 117 -26.99 11.48 7.40
N THR A 118 -27.19 10.34 6.72
CA THR A 118 -28.20 10.24 5.66
C THR A 118 -29.53 9.73 6.23
N ARG A 119 -30.64 10.45 5.98
CA ARG A 119 -31.98 10.00 6.42
C ARG A 119 -32.49 8.86 5.53
N PRO A 120 -32.98 7.75 6.10
CA PRO A 120 -33.56 6.66 5.31
C PRO A 120 -34.84 7.13 4.61
N PRO A 121 -35.11 6.65 3.39
CA PRO A 121 -36.38 6.88 2.71
C PRO A 121 -37.55 6.34 3.54
N LYS A 122 -38.69 7.03 3.50
CA LYS A 122 -39.91 6.74 4.30
C LYS A 122 -40.43 5.30 4.17
N GLN A 123 -40.04 4.59 3.11
CA GLN A 123 -40.56 3.26 2.73
C GLN A 123 -39.60 2.09 3.06
N GLN A 124 -38.44 2.31 3.67
CA GLN A 124 -37.47 1.22 3.91
C GLN A 124 -37.08 1.06 5.38
N PRO A 125 -36.89 -0.19 5.85
CA PRO A 125 -36.40 -0.45 7.20
C PRO A 125 -34.97 0.11 7.32
N ALA A 126 -34.81 1.12 8.19
CA ALA A 126 -33.60 1.92 8.35
C ALA A 126 -32.32 1.07 8.50
N LYS A 127 -32.41 -0.09 9.18
CA LYS A 127 -31.28 -0.99 9.40
C LYS A 127 -30.77 -1.66 8.12
N LYS A 128 -31.65 -2.13 7.24
CA LYS A 128 -31.26 -2.79 5.97
C LYS A 128 -30.80 -1.75 4.95
N TRP A 129 -31.46 -0.60 4.90
CA TRP A 129 -31.07 0.50 4.01
C TRP A 129 -29.68 1.05 4.35
N LYS A 130 -29.42 1.37 5.64
CA LYS A 130 -28.10 1.84 6.08
C LYS A 130 -26.99 0.85 5.76
N LEU A 131 -27.25 -0.45 5.90
CA LEU A 131 -26.28 -1.50 5.55
C LEU A 131 -25.94 -1.53 4.05
N ASN A 132 -26.95 -1.43 3.20
CA ASN A 132 -26.73 -1.41 1.75
C ASN A 132 -26.08 -0.09 1.29
N LEU A 133 -26.41 1.02 1.95
CA LEU A 133 -25.79 2.32 1.68
C LEU A 133 -24.31 2.33 2.07
N SER A 134 -23.97 1.89 3.29
CA SER A 134 -22.56 1.75 3.72
C SER A 134 -21.77 0.87 2.75
N TYR A 135 -22.38 -0.21 2.25
CA TYR A 135 -21.73 -1.08 1.27
C TYR A 135 -21.42 -0.37 -0.05
N LYS A 136 -22.39 0.33 -0.62
CA LYS A 136 -22.18 1.13 -1.85
C LYS A 136 -21.13 2.22 -1.64
N LEU A 137 -21.16 2.88 -0.49
CA LEU A 137 -20.17 3.90 -0.12
C LEU A 137 -18.76 3.32 -0.03
N ILE A 138 -18.58 2.14 0.56
CA ILE A 138 -17.27 1.46 0.62
C ILE A 138 -16.74 1.19 -0.79
N ILE A 139 -17.58 0.73 -1.71
CA ILE A 139 -17.19 0.50 -3.11
C ILE A 139 -16.81 1.82 -3.78
N CYS A 140 -17.62 2.86 -3.62
CA CYS A 140 -17.32 4.18 -4.20
C CYS A 140 -16.00 4.75 -3.66
N ILE A 141 -15.77 4.68 -2.35
CA ILE A 141 -14.52 5.15 -1.73
C ILE A 141 -13.32 4.36 -2.29
N LYS A 142 -13.42 3.03 -2.40
CA LYS A 142 -12.35 2.20 -2.99
C LYS A 142 -12.07 2.59 -4.45
N LEU A 143 -13.10 2.79 -5.26
CA LEU A 143 -12.95 3.19 -6.66
C LEU A 143 -12.32 4.58 -6.78
N ILE A 144 -12.81 5.57 -6.02
CA ILE A 144 -12.25 6.92 -6.02
C ILE A 144 -10.77 6.90 -5.62
N LEU A 145 -10.42 6.20 -4.53
CA LEU A 145 -9.03 6.07 -4.08
C LEU A 145 -8.13 5.33 -5.06
N THR A 146 -8.69 4.46 -5.91
CA THR A 146 -7.94 3.70 -6.92
C THR A 146 -7.74 4.53 -8.19
N VAL A 147 -8.73 5.33 -8.60
CA VAL A 147 -8.67 6.16 -9.82
C VAL A 147 -7.88 7.46 -9.59
N LEU A 148 -7.99 8.05 -8.40
CA LEU A 148 -7.39 9.35 -8.07
C LEU A 148 -5.88 9.44 -8.35
N PRO A 149 -5.04 8.45 -8.00
CA PRO A 149 -3.60 8.51 -8.31
C PRO A 149 -3.30 8.60 -9.82
N VAL A 150 -4.09 7.94 -10.67
CA VAL A 150 -3.89 8.01 -12.13
C VAL A 150 -4.25 9.39 -12.66
N ILE A 151 -5.32 9.99 -12.14
CA ILE A 151 -5.69 11.37 -12.48
C ILE A 151 -4.56 12.32 -12.06
N LEU A 152 -4.02 12.15 -10.86
CA LEU A 152 -2.90 12.96 -10.36
C LEU A 152 -1.64 12.81 -11.20
N LEU A 153 -1.37 11.62 -11.74
CA LEU A 153 -0.24 11.40 -12.66
C LEU A 153 -0.36 12.17 -13.97
N LEU A 154 -1.56 12.61 -14.39
CA LEU A 154 -1.71 13.48 -15.56
C LEU A 154 -1.11 14.88 -15.34
N PHE A 155 -0.95 15.28 -14.08
CA PHE A 155 -0.32 16.54 -13.67
C PHE A 155 1.14 16.33 -13.24
N ALA A 156 1.73 15.18 -13.57
CA ALA A 156 3.08 14.85 -13.18
C ALA A 156 4.11 15.79 -13.83
N PRO A 157 5.12 16.26 -13.09
CA PRO A 157 6.21 17.04 -13.64
C PRO A 157 7.08 16.18 -14.56
N THR A 158 7.67 16.80 -15.59
CA THR A 158 8.61 16.12 -16.48
C THR A 158 9.91 15.79 -15.75
N ILE A 159 10.30 14.51 -15.75
CA ILE A 159 11.55 14.03 -15.15
C ILE A 159 12.54 13.70 -16.29
N PRO A 160 13.73 14.33 -16.35
CA PRO A 160 14.66 14.21 -17.49
C PRO A 160 15.11 12.78 -17.84
N LYS A 161 15.08 11.87 -16.86
CA LYS A 161 15.52 10.47 -17.00
C LYS A 161 14.38 9.45 -16.99
N LEU A 162 13.13 9.90 -16.85
CA LEU A 162 11.98 9.01 -16.80
C LEU A 162 10.92 9.50 -17.80
N PRO A 163 10.70 8.78 -18.91
CA PRO A 163 9.68 9.15 -19.87
C PRO A 163 8.28 9.13 -19.25
N HIS A 164 7.44 10.10 -19.63
CA HIS A 164 6.05 10.18 -19.15
C HIS A 164 5.23 8.92 -19.50
N GLN A 165 5.58 8.25 -20.61
CA GLN A 165 4.99 6.95 -20.98
C GLN A 165 5.24 5.88 -19.91
N VAL A 166 6.44 5.80 -19.34
CA VAL A 166 6.74 4.81 -18.29
C VAL A 166 5.95 5.13 -17.02
N MET A 167 5.87 6.40 -16.63
CA MET A 167 5.09 6.84 -15.46
C MET A 167 3.62 6.42 -15.55
N THR A 168 3.02 6.64 -16.72
CA THR A 168 1.60 6.35 -17.00
C THR A 168 1.34 4.86 -17.19
N ILE A 169 2.23 4.11 -17.85
CA ILE A 169 2.11 2.64 -17.97
C ILE A 169 2.12 1.97 -16.60
N VAL A 170 3.06 2.34 -15.73
CA VAL A 170 3.14 1.78 -14.37
C VAL A 170 1.89 2.16 -13.55
N GLY A 171 1.45 3.42 -13.63
CA GLY A 171 0.22 3.87 -12.97
C GLY A 171 -1.03 3.11 -13.43
N ASN A 172 -1.20 2.94 -14.74
CA ASN A 172 -2.31 2.21 -15.33
C ASN A 172 -2.27 0.71 -15.03
N PHE A 173 -1.08 0.11 -15.03
CA PHE A 173 -0.91 -1.28 -14.64
C PHE A 173 -1.40 -1.50 -13.19
N CYS A 174 -0.97 -0.65 -12.26
CA CYS A 174 -1.42 -0.70 -10.87
C CYS A 174 -2.94 -0.47 -10.73
N LEU A 175 -3.52 0.41 -11.55
CA LEU A 175 -4.97 0.63 -11.60
C LEU A 175 -5.71 -0.66 -12.00
N VAL A 176 -5.28 -1.31 -13.08
CA VAL A 176 -5.89 -2.54 -13.59
C VAL A 176 -5.78 -3.65 -12.55
N VAL A 177 -4.59 -3.85 -11.98
CA VAL A 177 -4.35 -4.88 -10.96
C VAL A 177 -5.22 -4.65 -9.72
N SER A 178 -5.28 -3.42 -9.22
CA SER A 178 -6.14 -3.06 -8.07
C SER A 178 -7.62 -3.34 -8.37
N THR A 179 -8.08 -2.94 -9.56
CA THR A 179 -9.47 -3.15 -10.01
C THR A 179 -9.81 -4.63 -10.11
N VAL A 180 -8.91 -5.45 -10.66
CA VAL A 180 -9.07 -6.91 -10.74
C VAL A 180 -9.17 -7.52 -9.34
N TYR A 181 -8.34 -7.10 -8.38
CA TYR A 181 -8.44 -7.59 -7.01
C TYR A 181 -9.78 -7.22 -6.34
N TRP A 182 -10.27 -6.00 -6.54
CA TRP A 182 -11.58 -5.59 -6.05
C TRP A 182 -12.72 -6.41 -6.68
N LEU A 183 -12.65 -6.68 -7.98
CA LEU A 183 -13.63 -7.49 -8.70
C LEU A 183 -13.63 -8.94 -8.21
N ILE A 184 -12.46 -9.56 -8.05
CA ILE A 184 -12.32 -10.92 -7.53
C ILE A 184 -12.87 -10.99 -6.10
N GLN A 185 -12.53 -10.01 -5.25
CA GLN A 185 -13.06 -9.94 -3.89
C GLN A 185 -14.59 -9.87 -3.89
N TYR A 186 -15.19 -9.04 -4.73
CA TYR A 186 -16.64 -8.90 -4.86
C TYR A 186 -17.31 -10.17 -5.39
N ALA A 187 -16.72 -10.79 -6.42
CA ALA A 187 -17.20 -12.04 -6.99
C ALA A 187 -17.16 -13.18 -5.95
N LEU A 188 -16.04 -13.35 -5.24
CA LEU A 188 -15.90 -14.35 -4.19
C LEU A 188 -16.85 -14.08 -3.01
N ALA A 189 -17.06 -12.82 -2.63
CA ALA A 189 -18.02 -12.45 -1.60
C ALA A 189 -19.45 -12.88 -1.96
N LYS A 190 -19.84 -12.65 -3.22
CA LYS A 190 -21.16 -13.02 -3.76
C LYS A 190 -21.34 -14.54 -3.86
N ILE A 191 -20.33 -15.24 -4.39
CA ILE A 191 -20.36 -16.71 -4.58
C ILE A 191 -20.35 -17.43 -3.23
N LEU A 192 -19.51 -16.99 -2.28
CA LEU A 192 -19.32 -17.65 -0.99
C LEU A 192 -20.32 -17.21 0.09
N ARG A 193 -21.24 -16.28 -0.25
CA ARG A 193 -22.24 -15.67 0.65
C ARG A 193 -21.63 -15.13 1.95
N VAL A 194 -20.45 -14.53 1.89
CA VAL A 194 -19.78 -13.97 3.07
C VAL A 194 -20.44 -12.64 3.46
N PRO A 195 -20.86 -12.47 4.74
CA PRO A 195 -21.52 -11.24 5.18
C PRO A 195 -20.60 -10.03 4.99
N HIS A 196 -21.11 -8.97 4.38
CA HIS A 196 -20.31 -7.84 3.91
C HIS A 196 -19.61 -7.04 5.02
N LYS A 197 -20.11 -7.15 6.25
CA LYS A 197 -19.46 -6.60 7.46
C LYS A 197 -18.12 -7.26 7.79
N GLU A 198 -17.87 -8.44 7.24
CA GLU A 198 -16.69 -9.26 7.54
C GLU A 198 -15.58 -9.16 6.48
N ILE A 199 -15.87 -8.42 5.40
CA ILE A 199 -15.04 -8.28 4.20
C ILE A 199 -14.19 -7.02 4.31
N TRP A 200 -12.89 -7.17 4.08
CA TRP A 200 -11.90 -6.09 4.20
C TRP A 200 -11.51 -5.63 2.81
#